data_AF-A0A564Z0W3-F1
#
_entry.id   AF-A0A564Z0W3-F1
#
_cell.length_a   1.000
_cell.length_b   1.000
_cell.length_c   1.000
_cell.angle_alpha   90.00
_cell.angle_beta   90.00
_cell.angle_gamma   90.00
#
_symmetry.space_group_name_H-M   'P 1'
#
loop_
_entity.id
_entity.type
_entity.pdbx_description
1 polymer ?
#
loop_
_entity_poly.entity_id
_entity_poly.type
_entity_poly.pdbx_seq_one_letter_code
_entity_poly.pdbx_strand_id
1 'polypeptide(L)'
;MKTSRFVKSFEREVDKWEQTLSRITETVEMLLTVQRHWLYMETIFMGDDIRQQLPTESKMFDDLDVMWKRITIKMNEVRNAQKCSMIEGISEQLGNMNEKFEVIEKSLDSYLEAKRQIFP
;
A
#
# COMPACT_ATOMS: atom_id res chain seq x y z
N MET A 1 7.09 -26.56 -14.75
CA MET A 1 6.50 -27.75 -14.10
C MET A 1 5.24 -28.29 -14.80
N LYS A 2 4.41 -27.45 -15.44
CA LYS A 2 3.16 -27.87 -16.14
C LYS A 2 3.31 -28.82 -17.34
N THR A 3 4.52 -29.05 -17.85
CA THR A 3 4.77 -29.90 -19.03
C THR A 3 5.12 -31.36 -18.71
N SER A 4 5.14 -31.75 -17.44
CA SER A 4 5.47 -33.12 -17.04
C SER A 4 4.24 -34.04 -17.04
N ARG A 5 4.37 -35.20 -17.69
CA ARG A 5 3.34 -36.24 -17.81
C ARG A 5 2.82 -36.78 -16.48
N PHE A 6 3.54 -36.55 -15.38
CA PHE A 6 3.21 -37.01 -14.02
C PHE A 6 2.37 -36.01 -13.20
N VAL A 7 2.08 -34.82 -13.76
CA VAL A 7 1.34 -33.76 -13.04
C VAL A 7 -0.18 -33.97 -13.07
N LYS A 8 -0.73 -34.81 -13.96
CA LYS A 8 -2.19 -35.02 -14.08
C LYS A 8 -2.91 -35.38 -12.77
N SER A 9 -2.25 -36.12 -11.87
CA SER A 9 -2.82 -36.50 -10.58
C SER A 9 -2.82 -35.36 -9.55
N PHE A 10 -1.97 -34.34 -9.75
CA PHE A 10 -1.75 -33.21 -8.85
C PHE A 10 -2.13 -31.86 -9.47
N GLU A 11 -2.66 -31.85 -10.70
CA GLU A 11 -2.96 -30.66 -11.49
C GLU A 11 -3.84 -29.66 -10.70
N ARG A 12 -4.88 -30.17 -10.03
CA ARG A 12 -5.75 -29.35 -9.16
C ARG A 12 -5.01 -28.71 -7.99
N GLU A 13 -4.06 -29.42 -7.39
CA GLU A 13 -3.27 -28.88 -6.27
C GLU A 13 -2.26 -27.86 -6.75
N VAL A 14 -1.62 -28.12 -7.89
CA VAL A 14 -0.69 -27.19 -8.54
C VAL A 14 -1.40 -25.89 -8.92
N ASP A 15 -2.56 -25.97 -9.57
CA ASP A 15 -3.35 -24.78 -9.95
C ASP A 15 -3.81 -23.99 -8.72
N LYS A 16 -4.24 -24.68 -7.67
CA LYS A 16 -4.63 -24.04 -6.40
C LYS A 16 -3.47 -23.27 -5.78
N TRP A 17 -2.29 -23.88 -5.73
CA TRP A 17 -1.10 -23.23 -5.17
C TRP A 17 -0.62 -22.08 -6.03
N GLU A 18 -0.68 -22.21 -7.36
CA GLU A 18 -0.34 -21.11 -8.28
C GLU A 18 -1.24 -19.90 -8.06
N GLN A 19 -2.57 -20.09 -8.01
CA GLN A 19 -3.52 -19.01 -7.72
C GLN A 19 -3.27 -18.39 -6.34
N THR A 20 -3.01 -19.24 -5.33
CA THR A 20 -2.72 -18.79 -3.97
C THR A 20 -1.46 -17.94 -3.93
N LEU A 21 -0.38 -18.39 -4.58
CA LEU A 21 0.89 -17.68 -4.62
C LEU A 21 0.79 -16.39 -5.43
N SER A 22 0.08 -16.38 -6.57
CA SER A 22 -0.18 -15.15 -7.33
C SER A 22 -0.85 -14.09 -6.45
N ARG A 23 -1.92 -14.47 -5.74
CA ARG A 23 -2.63 -13.56 -4.84
C ARG A 23 -1.75 -13.05 -3.69
N ILE A 24 -0.89 -13.89 -3.13
CA ILE A 24 0.08 -13.46 -2.11
C ILE A 24 1.03 -12.43 -2.70
N THR A 25 1.61 -12.70 -3.87
CA THR A 25 2.53 -11.80 -4.55
C THR A 25 1.89 -10.44 -4.81
N GLU A 26 0.70 -10.42 -5.42
CA GLU A 26 -0.05 -9.19 -5.71
C GLU A 26 -0.33 -8.38 -4.44
N THR A 27 -0.72 -9.05 -3.34
CA THR A 27 -0.97 -8.37 -2.06
C THR A 27 0.31 -7.78 -1.48
N VAL A 28 1.43 -8.51 -1.54
CA VAL A 28 2.72 -8.06 -1.02
C VAL A 28 3.26 -6.89 -1.84
N GLU A 29 3.15 -6.94 -3.16
CA GLU A 29 3.56 -5.83 -4.02
C GLU A 29 2.77 -4.56 -3.71
N MET A 30 1.44 -4.67 -3.58
CA MET A 30 0.60 -3.54 -3.20
C MET A 30 0.96 -2.99 -1.81
N LEU A 31 1.20 -3.86 -0.83
CA LEU A 31 1.64 -3.46 0.51
C LEU A 31 2.95 -2.67 0.47
N LEU A 32 3.93 -3.14 -0.29
CA LEU A 32 5.23 -2.48 -0.42
C LEU A 32 5.11 -1.12 -1.12
N THR A 33 4.23 -0.99 -2.10
CA THR A 33 3.93 0.29 -2.76
C THR A 33 3.32 1.28 -1.76
N VAL A 34 2.26 0.88 -1.05
CA VAL A 34 1.61 1.72 -0.04
C VAL A 34 2.58 2.11 1.09
N GLN A 35 3.41 1.16 1.55
CA GLN A 35 4.42 1.42 2.57
C GLN A 35 5.42 2.49 2.13
N ARG A 36 5.87 2.45 0.87
CA ARG A 36 6.82 3.42 0.32
C ARG A 36 6.23 4.83 0.30
N HIS A 37 4.99 4.97 -0.19
CA HIS A 37 4.28 6.24 -0.16
C HIS A 37 4.08 6.75 1.27
N TRP A 38 3.66 5.87 2.18
CA TRP A 38 3.46 6.23 3.59
C TRP A 38 4.75 6.72 4.25
N LEU A 39 5.87 6.02 4.07
CA LEU A 39 7.17 6.44 4.62
C LEU A 39 7.61 7.81 4.08
N TYR A 40 7.45 8.04 2.77
CA TYR A 40 7.79 9.33 2.17
C TYR A 40 6.95 10.47 2.78
N MET A 41 5.63 10.28 2.83
CA MET A 41 4.72 11.28 3.40
C MET A 41 4.95 11.49 4.90
N GLU A 42 5.25 10.43 5.66
CA GLU A 42 5.57 10.54 7.10
C GLU A 42 6.77 11.47 7.31
N THR A 43 7.83 11.35 6.49
CA THR A 43 9.00 12.23 6.61
C THR A 43 8.68 13.70 6.37
N ILE A 44 7.74 14.00 5.46
CA ILE A 44 7.33 15.36 5.12
C ILE A 44 6.41 15.92 6.22
N PHE A 45 5.31 15.22 6.52
CA PHE A 45 4.28 15.68 7.46
C PHE A 45 4.69 15.57 8.95
N MET A 46 5.91 15.13 9.25
CA MET A 46 6.53 15.33 10.57
C MET A 46 6.86 16.81 10.85
N GLY A 47 6.99 17.67 9.83
CA GLY A 47 7.25 19.09 10.02
C GLY A 47 5.98 19.90 10.32
N ASP A 48 5.93 20.63 11.43
CA ASP A 48 4.77 21.45 11.79
C ASP A 48 4.46 22.55 10.74
N ASP A 49 5.49 23.11 10.11
CA ASP A 49 5.34 24.16 9.10
C ASP A 49 4.55 23.66 7.88
N ILE A 50 4.89 22.47 7.34
CA ILE A 50 4.18 21.94 6.17
C ILE A 50 2.73 21.59 6.53
N ARG A 51 2.48 21.15 7.75
CA ARG A 51 1.12 20.83 8.22
C ARG A 51 0.22 22.06 8.29
N GLN A 52 0.79 23.22 8.64
CA GLN A 52 0.07 24.50 8.62
C GLN A 52 -0.19 24.99 7.19
N GLN A 53 0.69 24.69 6.25
CA GLN A 53 0.57 25.11 4.85
C GLN A 53 -0.40 24.21 4.06
N LEU A 54 -0.44 22.91 4.38
CA LEU A 54 -1.28 21.91 3.73
C LEU A 54 -2.18 21.19 4.77
N PRO A 55 -3.13 21.90 5.41
CA PRO A 55 -3.93 21.33 6.50
C PRO A 55 -4.90 20.24 6.03
N THR A 56 -5.41 20.35 4.80
CA THR A 56 -6.32 19.35 4.22
C THR A 56 -5.59 18.03 3.97
N GLU A 57 -4.44 18.09 3.31
CA GLU A 57 -3.59 16.94 3.02
C GLU A 57 -3.04 16.32 4.32
N SER A 58 -2.70 17.15 5.31
CA SER A 58 -2.27 16.66 6.64
C SER A 58 -3.34 15.81 7.30
N LYS A 59 -4.60 16.28 7.27
CA LYS A 59 -5.72 15.51 7.81
C LYS A 59 -5.94 14.21 7.04
N MET A 60 -5.83 14.25 5.70
CA MET A 60 -5.92 13.04 4.88
C MET A 60 -4.80 12.04 5.22
N PHE A 61 -3.57 12.53 5.43
CA PHE A 61 -2.44 11.71 5.84
C PHE A 61 -2.66 11.09 7.23
N ASP A 62 -3.18 11.84 8.20
CA ASP A 62 -3.48 11.32 9.54
C ASP A 62 -4.52 10.17 9.49
N ASP A 63 -5.56 10.33 8.69
CA ASP A 63 -6.57 9.28 8.48
C ASP A 63 -5.95 8.03 7.82
N LEU A 64 -5.06 8.22 6.85
CA LEU A 64 -4.31 7.14 6.21
C LEU A 64 -3.34 6.45 7.16
N ASP A 65 -2.64 7.19 8.02
CA ASP A 65 -1.71 6.67 9.01
C ASP A 65 -2.40 5.74 10.01
N VAL A 66 -3.55 6.16 10.53
CA VAL A 66 -4.38 5.33 11.42
C VAL A 66 -4.81 4.03 10.72
N MET A 67 -5.22 4.12 9.46
CA MET A 67 -5.62 2.94 8.68
C MET A 67 -4.43 2.02 8.38
N TRP A 68 -3.29 2.58 7.99
CA TRP A 68 -2.06 1.84 7.72
C TRP A 68 -1.58 1.04 8.94
N LYS A 69 -1.51 1.70 10.10
CA LYS A 69 -1.16 1.07 11.38
C LYS A 69 -2.14 -0.06 11.73
N ARG A 70 -3.44 0.16 11.53
CA ARG A 70 -4.45 -0.88 11.76
C ARG A 70 -4.25 -2.11 10.88
N ILE A 71 -4.00 -1.91 9.58
CA ILE A 71 -3.77 -2.99 8.62
C ILE A 71 -2.51 -3.78 8.99
N THR A 72 -1.40 -3.08 9.22
CA THR A 72 -0.11 -3.70 9.53
C THR A 72 -0.12 -4.45 10.87
N ILE A 73 -0.79 -3.92 11.91
CA ILE A 73 -0.99 -4.64 13.17
C ILE A 73 -1.78 -5.93 12.95
N LYS A 74 -2.91 -5.86 12.23
CA LYS A 74 -3.74 -7.05 11.94
C LYS A 74 -2.95 -8.11 11.15
N MET A 75 -2.13 -7.69 10.18
CA MET A 75 -1.26 -8.60 9.45
C MET A 75 -0.19 -9.25 10.33
N ASN A 76 0.40 -8.47 11.25
CA ASN A 76 1.38 -8.96 12.22
C ASN A 76 0.78 -9.92 13.26
N GLU A 77 -0.51 -9.79 13.58
CA GLU A 77 -1.22 -10.76 14.45
C GLU A 77 -1.46 -12.10 13.75
N VAL A 78 -1.80 -12.08 12.46
CA VAL A 78 -2.08 -13.30 11.68
C VAL A 78 -0.80 -14.14 11.42
N ARG A 79 0.36 -13.48 11.29
CA ARG A 79 1.70 -14.10 11.10
C ARG A 79 1.78 -15.13 9.98
N ASN A 80 0.95 -14.99 8.95
CA ASN A 80 0.89 -15.92 7.83
C ASN A 80 0.50 -15.17 6.55
N ALA A 81 1.42 -15.07 5.60
CA ALA A 81 1.24 -14.31 4.36
C ALA A 81 0.04 -14.78 3.53
N GLN A 82 -0.23 -16.09 3.49
CA GLN A 82 -1.39 -16.65 2.81
C GLN A 82 -2.70 -16.21 3.47
N LYS A 83 -2.78 -16.28 4.80
CA LYS A 83 -3.99 -15.84 5.52
C LYS A 83 -4.17 -14.33 5.41
N CYS A 84 -3.08 -13.55 5.43
CA CYS A 84 -3.12 -12.10 5.24
C CYS A 84 -3.64 -11.70 3.85
N SER A 85 -3.17 -12.34 2.78
CA SER A 85 -3.67 -12.06 1.42
C SER A 85 -5.12 -12.49 1.19
N MET A 86 -5.63 -13.38 2.04
CA MET A 86 -7.02 -13.83 2.05
C MET A 86 -7.94 -13.00 2.95
N ILE A 87 -7.42 -11.99 3.68
CA ILE A 87 -8.27 -11.08 4.46
C ILE A 87 -9.23 -10.37 3.51
N GLU A 88 -10.53 -10.48 3.81
CA GLU A 88 -11.57 -9.84 3.01
C GLU A 88 -11.41 -8.31 3.00
N GLY A 89 -11.53 -7.72 1.82
CA GLY A 89 -11.40 -6.27 1.61
C GLY A 89 -9.97 -5.72 1.68
N ILE A 90 -8.94 -6.55 1.91
CA ILE A 90 -7.57 -6.01 2.09
C ILE A 90 -7.02 -5.36 0.82
N SER A 91 -7.26 -5.96 -0.34
CA SER A 91 -6.82 -5.42 -1.63
C SER A 91 -7.54 -4.10 -1.96
N GLU A 92 -8.83 -4.00 -1.64
CA GLU A 92 -9.61 -2.78 -1.83
C GLU A 92 -9.14 -1.66 -0.89
N GLN A 93 -8.88 -1.99 0.38
CA GLN A 93 -8.34 -1.05 1.36
C GLN A 93 -6.97 -0.51 0.90
N LEU A 94 -6.06 -1.40 0.49
CA LEU A 94 -4.75 -1.00 0.01
C LEU A 94 -4.82 -0.20 -1.31
N GLY A 95 -5.72 -0.55 -2.21
CA GLY A 95 -5.97 0.21 -3.44
C GLY A 95 -6.46 1.63 -3.15
N ASN A 96 -7.46 1.78 -2.28
CA ASN A 96 -7.98 3.09 -1.86
C ASN A 96 -6.91 3.92 -1.13
N MET A 97 -6.07 3.27 -0.31
CA MET A 97 -4.91 3.94 0.29
C MET A 97 -3.97 4.50 -0.77
N ASN A 98 -3.62 3.69 -1.78
CA ASN A 98 -2.72 4.11 -2.82
C ASN A 98 -3.27 5.30 -3.61
N GLU A 99 -4.55 5.27 -4.00
CA GLU A 99 -5.20 6.38 -4.70
C GLU A 99 -5.16 7.68 -3.88
N LYS A 100 -5.41 7.60 -2.57
CA LYS A 100 -5.34 8.77 -1.68
C LYS A 100 -3.91 9.29 -1.52
N PHE A 101 -2.91 8.41 -1.46
CA PHE A 101 -1.51 8.83 -1.46
C PHE A 101 -1.13 9.58 -2.73
N GLU A 102 -1.59 9.12 -3.90
CA GLU A 102 -1.35 9.83 -5.18
C GLU A 102 -1.98 11.22 -5.20
N VAL A 103 -3.15 11.40 -4.57
CA VAL A 103 -3.78 12.73 -4.44
C VAL A 103 -2.92 13.65 -3.58
N ILE A 104 -2.45 13.16 -2.43
CA ILE A 104 -1.58 13.93 -1.52
C ILE A 104 -0.26 14.29 -2.23
N GLU A 105 0.33 13.35 -2.96
CA GLU A 105 1.58 13.55 -3.71
C GLU A 105 1.43 14.65 -4.77
N LYS A 106 0.36 14.63 -5.55
CA LYS A 106 0.07 15.68 -6.56
C LYS A 106 -0.10 17.06 -5.93
N SER A 107 -0.80 17.14 -4.79
CA SER A 107 -0.93 18.41 -4.04
C SER A 107 0.43 18.91 -3.55
N LEU A 108 1.26 18.00 -3.02
CA LEU A 108 2.61 18.31 -2.54
C LEU A 108 3.52 18.81 -3.66
N ASP A 109 3.54 18.13 -4.80
CA ASP A 109 4.33 18.54 -5.96
C ASP A 109 3.92 19.92 -6.46
N SER A 110 2.63 20.16 -6.58
CA SER A 110 2.08 21.48 -6.98
C SER A 110 2.52 22.58 -6.01
N TYR A 111 2.50 22.30 -4.71
CA TYR A 111 2.96 23.25 -3.69
C TYR A 111 4.47 23.50 -3.75
N LEU A 112 5.27 22.45 -3.96
CA LEU A 112 6.73 22.56 -4.07
C LEU A 112 7.14 23.34 -5.33
N GLU A 113 6.46 23.13 -6.46
CA GLU A 113 6.67 23.91 -7.68
C GLU A 113 6.35 25.39 -7.48
N ALA A 114 5.22 25.71 -6.84
CA ALA A 114 4.85 27.09 -6.53
C ALA A 114 5.91 27.77 -5.65
N LYS A 115 6.45 27.08 -4.63
CA LYS A 115 7.54 27.61 -3.80
C LYS A 115 8.84 27.80 -4.56
N ARG A 116 9.20 26.91 -5.50
CA ARG A 116 10.39 27.07 -6.34
C ARG A 116 10.32 28.31 -7.22
N GLN A 117 9.15 28.66 -7.75
CA GLN A 117 9.00 29.89 -8.55
C GLN A 117 9.20 31.18 -7.74
N ILE A 118 8.93 31.14 -6.43
CA ILE A 118 9.06 32.29 -5.53
C ILE A 118 10.52 32.51 -5.08
N PHE A 119 11.37 31.48 -5.16
CA PHE A 119 12.79 31.53 -4.79
C PHE A 119 13.68 31.01 -5.95
N PRO A 120 14.00 31.86 -6.96
CA PRO A 120 14.96 31.53 -8.03
C PRO A 120 16.41 31.45 -7.55
#